data_AF-A0A821KCL0-F1
#
_entry.id   AF-A0A821KCL0-F1
#
_cell.length_a   1.000
_cell.length_b   1.000
_cell.length_c   1.000
_cell.angle_alpha   90.00
_cell.angle_beta   90.00
_cell.angle_gamma   90.00
#
_symmetry.space_group_name_H-M   'P 1'
#
loop_
_entity.id
_entity.type
_entity.pdbx_description
1 polymer ?
#
loop_
_entity_poly.entity_id
_entity_poly.type
_entity_poly.pdbx_seq_one_letter_code
_entity_poly.pdbx_strand_id
1 'polypeptide(L)'
;MGPLQWIEQHSPNQGRARQIFLLTDGEISNVTAVLDSCRSMASSTRIFSFGLGKSPSQSLVKGFARSTNGEQLQRALQPCISNIHVNWNLGVNVQIQTAPKQLPPVYLNDRLIVYALTNDTTIPFDHNSSLELQIGPNHRFLVVAKVNQIPSMADNKTIARLAAKALILELQHAKLPSSTANKRKTGSTQARFQNMVVSDEEKMEVISDEETTKQQIIELSLKYNILSPHTAFIGIEKQTNASNADMMLREVPIEISADDQHLFTPSRLHFLGGGAVHHSAGI
;
A
#
# COMPACT_ATOMS: atom_id res chain seq x y z
N MET A 1 18.34 -9.07 -21.84
CA MET A 1 18.23 -7.68 -21.35
C MET A 1 18.53 -6.61 -22.40
N GLY A 2 18.99 -6.94 -23.61
CA GLY A 2 19.47 -5.96 -24.60
C GLY A 2 18.58 -4.73 -24.84
N PRO A 3 17.27 -4.88 -25.15
CA PRO A 3 16.40 -3.73 -25.40
C PRO A 3 16.24 -2.78 -24.19
N LEU A 4 16.13 -3.34 -22.98
CA LEU A 4 15.96 -2.54 -21.76
C LEU A 4 17.24 -1.80 -21.38
N GLN A 5 18.39 -2.47 -21.51
CA GLN A 5 19.70 -1.84 -21.31
C GLN A 5 19.94 -0.71 -22.31
N TRP A 6 19.52 -0.91 -23.56
CA TRP A 6 19.60 0.15 -24.57
C TRP A 6 18.75 1.36 -24.17
N ILE A 7 17.53 1.16 -23.69
CA ILE A 7 16.65 2.24 -23.20
C ILE A 7 17.29 3.00 -22.04
N GLU A 8 17.91 2.28 -21.10
CA GLU A 8 18.59 2.86 -19.93
C GLU A 8 19.79 3.72 -20.33
N GLN A 9 20.58 3.27 -21.31
CA GLN A 9 21.75 4.00 -21.80
C GLN A 9 21.39 5.24 -22.64
N HIS A 10 20.21 5.26 -23.25
CA HIS A 10 19.80 6.34 -24.14
C HIS A 10 18.71 7.18 -23.48
N SER A 11 19.09 8.30 -22.87
CA SER A 11 18.12 9.24 -22.30
C SER A 11 17.23 9.89 -23.39
N PRO A 12 15.96 10.20 -23.10
CA PRO A 12 15.12 10.95 -24.03
C PRO A 12 15.61 12.40 -24.18
N ASN A 13 15.16 13.06 -25.24
CA ASN A 13 15.42 14.48 -25.47
C ASN A 13 15.00 15.32 -24.26
N GLN A 14 15.75 16.39 -23.99
CA GLN A 14 15.49 17.26 -22.84
C GLN A 14 14.04 17.76 -22.81
N GLY A 15 13.43 17.70 -21.62
CA GLY A 15 12.04 18.11 -21.40
C GLY A 15 10.99 17.14 -21.94
N ARG A 16 11.38 15.97 -22.47
CA ARG A 16 10.45 14.91 -22.90
C ARG A 16 10.65 13.65 -22.08
N ALA A 17 9.54 12.99 -21.75
CA ALA A 17 9.56 11.64 -21.23
C ALA A 17 9.32 10.65 -22.39
N ARG A 18 10.09 9.56 -22.41
CA ARG A 18 9.88 8.44 -23.33
C ARG A 18 8.62 7.70 -22.93
N GLN A 19 7.80 7.32 -23.90
CA GLN A 19 6.62 6.48 -23.69
C GLN A 19 6.79 5.18 -24.45
N ILE A 20 6.60 4.06 -23.76
CA ILE A 20 6.76 2.72 -24.30
C ILE A 20 5.44 1.99 -24.11
N PHE A 21 4.90 1.44 -25.20
CA PHE A 21 3.74 0.55 -25.16
C PHE A 21 4.25 -0.88 -25.29
N LEU A 22 4.22 -1.63 -24.18
CA LEU A 22 4.73 -2.99 -24.10
C LEU A 22 3.58 -3.98 -24.24
N LEU A 23 3.61 -4.82 -25.27
CA LEU A 23 2.66 -5.91 -25.46
C LEU A 23 3.37 -7.23 -25.14
N THR A 24 2.77 -8.07 -24.32
CA THR A 24 3.32 -9.38 -23.97
C THR A 24 2.22 -10.43 -23.88
N ASP A 25 2.50 -11.62 -24.37
CA ASP A 25 1.66 -12.81 -24.31
C ASP A 25 2.23 -13.88 -23.34
N GLY A 26 3.29 -13.57 -22.59
CA GLY A 26 4.03 -14.54 -21.79
C GLY A 26 4.65 -13.99 -20.50
N GLU A 27 5.59 -14.76 -19.96
CA GLU A 27 6.27 -14.47 -18.68
C GLU A 27 7.78 -14.37 -18.88
N ILE A 28 8.47 -13.75 -17.91
CA ILE A 28 9.93 -13.69 -17.87
C ILE A 28 10.44 -14.32 -16.56
N SER A 29 11.63 -14.89 -16.59
CA SER A 29 12.24 -15.53 -15.42
C SER A 29 12.87 -14.53 -14.45
N ASN A 30 13.32 -13.37 -14.94
CA ASN A 30 14.09 -12.36 -14.22
C ASN A 30 13.27 -11.09 -13.89
N VAL A 31 12.06 -11.29 -13.34
CA VAL A 31 11.10 -10.21 -13.06
C VAL A 31 11.71 -9.09 -12.21
N THR A 32 12.37 -9.42 -11.10
CA THR A 32 12.91 -8.43 -10.15
C THR A 32 13.92 -7.50 -10.82
N ALA A 33 14.96 -8.06 -11.44
CA ALA A 33 16.00 -7.29 -12.12
C ALA A 33 15.44 -6.40 -13.25
N VAL A 34 14.47 -6.91 -14.01
CA VAL A 34 13.81 -6.11 -15.05
C VAL A 34 13.06 -4.93 -14.47
N LEU A 35 12.31 -5.15 -13.38
CA LEU A 35 11.53 -4.10 -12.76
C LEU A 35 12.39 -3.09 -12.01
N ASP A 36 13.54 -3.50 -11.46
CA ASP A 36 14.53 -2.59 -10.88
C ASP A 36 15.14 -1.67 -11.93
N SER A 37 15.53 -2.21 -13.10
CA SER A 37 15.93 -1.38 -14.25
C SER A 37 14.80 -0.46 -14.72
N CYS A 38 13.54 -0.90 -14.65
CA CYS A 38 12.42 0.00 -14.97
C CYS A 38 12.28 1.14 -13.95
N ARG A 39 12.47 0.88 -12.65
CA ARG A 39 12.43 1.92 -11.61
C ARG A 39 13.55 2.94 -11.78
N SER A 40 14.77 2.50 -12.14
CA SER A 40 15.91 3.41 -12.37
C SER A 40 15.61 4.45 -13.46
N MET A 41 14.85 4.06 -14.49
CA MET A 41 14.46 4.95 -15.60
C MET A 41 13.12 5.67 -15.41
N ALA A 42 12.39 5.47 -14.30
CA ALA A 42 11.01 5.92 -14.16
C ALA A 42 10.80 7.44 -14.07
N SER A 43 11.88 8.21 -13.92
CA SER A 43 11.87 9.66 -14.13
C SER A 43 11.65 9.98 -15.61
N SER A 44 12.44 9.35 -16.48
CA SER A 44 12.53 9.69 -17.90
C SER A 44 11.69 8.82 -18.83
N THR A 45 11.26 7.64 -18.40
CA THR A 45 10.59 6.63 -19.24
C THR A 45 9.34 6.09 -18.55
N ARG A 46 8.24 6.02 -19.30
CA ARG A 46 6.97 5.42 -18.89
C ARG A 46 6.64 4.21 -19.74
N ILE A 47 6.30 3.10 -19.10
CA ILE A 47 5.94 1.85 -19.75
C ILE A 47 4.46 1.56 -19.47
N PHE A 48 3.66 1.57 -20.53
CA PHE A 48 2.28 1.13 -20.54
C PHE A 48 2.26 -0.31 -21.04
N SER A 49 1.96 -1.25 -20.16
CA SER A 49 2.06 -2.69 -20.43
C SER A 49 0.69 -3.34 -20.63
N PHE A 50 0.62 -4.26 -21.57
CA PHE A 50 -0.60 -4.98 -21.96
C PHE A 50 -0.31 -6.48 -22.04
N GLY A 51 -1.05 -7.25 -21.26
CA GLY A 51 -1.08 -8.70 -21.36
C GLY A 51 -2.09 -9.13 -22.44
N LEU A 52 -1.64 -9.88 -23.44
CA LEU A 52 -2.48 -10.49 -24.46
C LEU A 52 -2.89 -11.91 -24.04
N GLY A 53 -4.20 -12.16 -23.96
CA GLY A 53 -4.72 -13.47 -23.57
C GLY A 53 -4.64 -13.75 -22.06
N LYS A 54 -4.63 -15.04 -21.69
CA LYS A 54 -4.66 -15.49 -20.28
C LYS A 54 -3.28 -15.87 -19.73
N SER A 55 -2.28 -15.97 -20.60
CA SER A 55 -0.93 -16.43 -20.30
C SER A 55 -0.02 -15.42 -19.61
N PRO A 56 -0.13 -14.09 -19.83
CA PRO A 56 0.77 -13.12 -19.21
C PRO A 56 0.67 -13.06 -17.69
N SER A 57 1.84 -12.92 -17.05
CA SER A 57 1.92 -12.67 -15.62
C SER A 57 1.34 -11.29 -15.28
N GLN A 58 0.26 -11.28 -14.51
CA GLN A 58 -0.39 -10.04 -14.04
C GLN A 58 0.53 -9.22 -13.12
N SER A 59 1.38 -9.87 -12.33
CA SER A 59 2.35 -9.18 -11.48
C SER A 59 3.44 -8.51 -12.31
N LEU A 60 3.87 -9.14 -13.42
CA LEU A 60 4.82 -8.57 -14.36
C LEU A 60 4.21 -7.37 -15.10
N VAL A 61 3.03 -7.54 -15.70
CA VAL A 61 2.34 -6.48 -16.45
C VAL A 61 2.10 -5.28 -15.54
N LYS A 62 1.46 -5.47 -14.39
CA LYS A 62 1.25 -4.38 -13.42
C LYS A 62 2.56 -3.83 -12.88
N GLY A 63 3.58 -4.67 -12.77
CA GLY A 63 4.91 -4.27 -12.33
C GLY A 63 5.55 -3.25 -13.25
N PHE A 64 5.53 -3.46 -14.56
CA PHE A 64 6.03 -2.48 -15.52
C PHE A 64 5.33 -1.13 -15.40
N ALA A 65 4.00 -1.17 -15.35
CA ALA A 65 3.20 0.04 -15.24
C ALA A 65 3.47 0.79 -13.95
N ARG A 66 3.56 0.11 -12.80
CA ARG A 66 3.83 0.73 -11.49
C ARG A 66 5.24 1.25 -11.38
N SER A 67 6.23 0.44 -11.77
CA SER A 67 7.64 0.81 -11.69
C SER A 67 7.96 2.06 -12.49
N THR A 68 7.15 2.41 -13.50
CA THR A 68 7.39 3.53 -14.42
C THR A 68 6.28 4.57 -14.46
N ASN A 69 5.29 4.51 -13.55
CA ASN A 69 4.13 5.41 -13.53
C ASN A 69 3.27 5.38 -14.83
N GLY A 70 3.18 4.23 -15.50
CA GLY A 70 2.45 3.99 -16.76
C GLY A 70 1.15 3.18 -16.62
N GLU A 71 0.33 3.41 -15.60
CA GLU A 71 -0.87 2.57 -15.33
C GLU A 71 -2.11 2.85 -16.21
N GLN A 72 -2.23 4.02 -16.86
CA GLN A 72 -3.44 4.40 -17.59
C GLN A 72 -3.12 4.87 -19.02
N LEU A 73 -3.54 4.09 -20.02
CA LEU A 73 -3.30 4.41 -21.44
C LEU A 73 -3.81 5.81 -21.84
N GLN A 74 -4.94 6.25 -21.30
CA GLN A 74 -5.47 7.59 -21.59
C GLN A 74 -4.50 8.71 -21.20
N ARG A 75 -3.69 8.50 -20.16
CA ARG A 75 -2.66 9.45 -19.72
C ARG A 75 -1.48 9.52 -20.68
N ALA A 76 -1.24 8.49 -21.48
CA ALA A 76 -0.13 8.48 -22.43
C ALA A 76 -0.22 9.64 -23.45
N LEU A 77 -1.44 10.00 -23.84
CA LEU A 77 -1.67 11.08 -24.81
C LEU A 77 -1.80 12.46 -24.16
N GLN A 78 -1.83 12.54 -22.84
CA GLN A 78 -1.99 13.80 -22.14
C GLN A 78 -0.65 14.50 -21.92
N PRO A 79 -0.60 15.84 -22.02
CA PRO A 79 0.56 16.59 -21.58
C PRO A 79 0.76 16.40 -20.08
N CYS A 80 2.01 16.27 -19.65
CA CYS A 80 2.36 16.16 -18.24
C CYS A 80 3.68 16.84 -17.93
N ILE A 81 3.85 17.21 -16.67
CA ILE A 81 5.15 17.58 -16.12
C ILE A 81 5.80 16.30 -15.59
N SER A 82 6.99 15.98 -16.10
CA SER A 82 7.81 14.83 -15.67
C SER A 82 9.10 15.30 -15.01
N ASN A 83 9.83 14.40 -14.35
CA ASN A 83 11.07 14.72 -13.61
C ASN A 83 10.84 15.81 -12.57
N ILE A 84 9.78 15.68 -11.78
CA ILE A 84 9.51 16.61 -10.69
C ILE A 84 10.43 16.26 -9.53
N HIS A 85 11.08 17.27 -8.99
CA HIS A 85 11.86 17.20 -7.77
C HIS A 85 11.29 18.19 -6.77
N VAL A 86 11.31 17.78 -5.51
CA VAL A 86 10.85 18.59 -4.38
C VAL A 86 12.04 18.89 -3.50
N ASN A 87 12.25 20.17 -3.21
CA ASN A 87 13.21 20.62 -2.22
C ASN A 87 12.46 21.31 -1.07
N TRP A 88 12.69 20.84 0.15
CA TRP A 88 12.05 21.34 1.36
C TRP A 88 12.98 22.35 2.05
N ASN A 89 12.56 23.60 2.11
CA ASN A 89 13.31 24.67 2.76
C ASN A 89 12.64 24.99 4.11
N LEU A 90 13.08 24.33 5.18
CA LEU A 90 12.55 24.51 6.55
C LEU A 90 13.40 25.45 7.42
N GLY A 91 14.39 26.15 6.84
CA GLY A 91 15.26 27.07 7.57
C GLY A 91 16.28 26.41 8.53
N VAL A 92 16.24 25.09 8.67
CA VAL A 92 17.15 24.29 9.51
C VAL A 92 17.61 23.07 8.72
N ASN A 93 18.84 22.60 8.96
CA ASN A 93 19.35 21.38 8.34
C ASN A 93 18.78 20.15 9.05
N VAL A 94 17.75 19.56 8.45
CA VAL A 94 16.96 18.48 9.03
C VAL A 94 16.85 17.33 8.04
N GLN A 95 16.95 16.10 8.54
CA GLN A 95 16.67 14.92 7.72
C GLN A 95 15.16 14.75 7.54
N ILE A 96 14.70 15.01 6.33
CA ILE A 96 13.30 14.88 5.94
C ILE A 96 13.14 13.62 5.08
N GLN A 97 12.27 12.72 5.51
CA GLN A 97 11.82 11.61 4.69
C GLN A 97 10.63 12.06 3.85
N THR A 98 10.76 12.00 2.52
CA THR A 98 9.70 12.37 1.60
C THR A 98 8.93 11.14 1.12
N ALA A 99 7.61 11.27 0.98
CA ALA A 99 6.75 10.25 0.38
C ALA A 99 5.81 10.87 -0.68
N PRO A 100 5.80 10.38 -1.93
CA PRO A 100 6.67 9.32 -2.46
C PRO A 100 8.11 9.81 -2.68
N LYS A 101 9.11 8.91 -2.63
CA LYS A 101 10.52 9.24 -2.93
C LYS A 101 10.71 9.59 -4.39
N GLN A 102 10.09 8.81 -5.28
CA GLN A 102 10.06 9.10 -6.71
C GLN A 102 8.71 9.73 -7.05
N LEU A 103 8.72 11.02 -7.40
CA LEU A 103 7.50 11.76 -7.70
C LEU A 103 6.92 11.29 -9.05
N PRO A 104 5.62 10.97 -9.10
CA PRO A 104 4.97 10.64 -10.35
C PRO A 104 4.85 11.88 -11.25
N PRO A 105 4.72 11.70 -12.58
CA PRO A 105 4.37 12.79 -13.46
C PRO A 105 3.00 13.38 -13.11
N VAL A 106 2.86 14.69 -13.29
CA VAL A 106 1.61 15.41 -13.02
C VAL A 106 0.95 15.77 -14.34
N TYR A 107 -0.24 15.21 -14.56
CA TYR A 107 -1.06 15.49 -15.74
C TYR A 107 -1.97 16.70 -15.50
N LEU A 108 -2.59 17.17 -16.57
CA LEU A 108 -3.59 18.23 -16.45
C LEU A 108 -4.72 17.79 -15.51
N ASN A 109 -5.09 18.67 -14.57
CA ASN A 109 -6.08 18.42 -13.52
C ASN A 109 -5.71 17.34 -12.48
N ASP A 110 -4.47 16.85 -12.48
CA ASP A 110 -4.00 15.99 -11.39
C ASP A 110 -3.72 16.80 -10.13
N ARG A 111 -3.86 16.12 -8.98
CA ARG A 111 -3.41 16.61 -7.68
C ARG A 111 -2.20 15.79 -7.24
N LEU A 112 -1.04 16.42 -7.14
CA LEU A 112 0.14 15.85 -6.53
C LEU A 112 0.08 16.06 -5.00
N ILE A 113 0.21 14.97 -4.24
CA ILE A 113 0.33 15.03 -2.78
C ILE A 113 1.71 14.50 -2.41
N VAL A 114 2.47 15.30 -1.69
CA VAL A 114 3.79 14.94 -1.18
C VAL A 114 3.81 15.17 0.31
N TYR A 115 4.30 14.18 1.05
CA TYR A 115 4.46 14.25 2.49
C TYR A 115 5.93 14.41 2.86
N ALA A 116 6.20 15.21 3.88
CA ALA A 116 7.48 15.30 4.56
C ALA A 116 7.31 14.77 5.99
N LEU A 117 8.12 13.78 6.37
CA LEU A 117 8.20 13.30 7.75
C LEU A 117 9.56 13.69 8.32
N THR A 118 9.55 14.23 9.54
CA THR A 118 10.74 14.52 10.33
C THR A 118 10.60 13.84 11.69
N ASN A 119 11.72 13.39 12.25
CA ASN A 119 11.77 12.89 13.63
C ASN A 119 12.02 14.01 14.64
N ASP A 120 12.44 15.18 14.16
CA ASP A 120 12.67 16.34 14.99
C ASP A 120 11.36 17.12 15.18
N THR A 121 10.91 17.17 16.43
CA THR A 121 9.67 17.83 16.85
C THR A 121 9.91 19.25 17.34
N THR A 122 11.17 19.68 17.41
CA THR A 122 11.57 21.00 17.92
C THR A 122 11.52 22.08 16.83
N ILE A 123 11.31 21.69 15.57
CA ILE A 123 11.33 22.59 14.43
C ILE A 123 10.00 23.35 14.36
N PRO A 124 10.02 24.70 14.40
CA PRO A 124 8.83 25.48 14.10
C PRO A 124 8.53 25.36 12.60
N PHE A 125 7.44 24.69 12.23
CA PHE A 125 6.88 24.78 10.89
C PHE A 125 6.10 26.09 10.79
N ASP A 126 6.74 27.11 10.24
CA ASP A 126 6.23 28.48 10.16
C ASP A 126 6.01 28.95 8.71
N HIS A 127 5.63 30.22 8.54
CA HIS A 127 5.43 30.81 7.21
C HIS A 127 6.74 31.05 6.42
N ASN A 128 7.90 30.89 7.05
CA ASN A 128 9.20 30.93 6.37
C ASN A 128 9.55 29.60 5.72
N SER A 129 8.92 28.52 6.16
CA SER A 129 9.00 27.23 5.51
C SER A 129 8.45 27.33 4.09
N SER A 130 9.17 26.76 3.14
CA SER A 130 8.76 26.77 1.72
C SER A 130 9.12 25.47 1.03
N LEU A 131 8.34 25.18 -0.01
CA LEU A 131 8.50 24.03 -0.89
C LEU A 131 8.90 24.53 -2.26
N GLU A 132 10.04 24.09 -2.77
CA GLU A 132 10.46 24.38 -4.13
C GLU A 132 10.23 23.17 -5.02
N LEU A 133 9.49 23.37 -6.11
CA LEU A 133 9.31 22.39 -7.17
C LEU A 133 10.30 22.70 -8.29
N GLN A 134 11.04 21.68 -8.70
CA GLN A 134 12.03 21.72 -9.77
C GLN A 134 11.70 20.68 -10.83
N ILE A 135 12.07 20.94 -12.08
CA ILE A 135 11.82 20.06 -13.23
C ILE A 135 13.12 19.70 -13.92
N GLY A 136 13.24 18.44 -14.29
CA GLY A 136 14.26 17.94 -15.20
C GLY A 136 15.60 17.69 -14.51
N PRO A 137 16.57 17.11 -15.24
CA PRO A 137 17.85 16.70 -14.66
C PRO A 137 18.67 17.88 -14.14
N ASN A 138 18.48 19.07 -14.72
CA ASN A 138 19.15 20.30 -14.30
C ASN A 138 18.44 21.00 -13.14
N HIS A 139 17.42 20.36 -12.53
CA HIS A 139 16.69 20.91 -11.39
C HIS A 139 16.17 22.33 -11.65
N ARG A 140 15.62 22.55 -12.85
CA ARG A 140 15.16 23.88 -13.25
C ARG A 140 13.97 24.27 -12.37
N PHE A 141 14.10 25.39 -11.69
CA PHE A 141 13.05 25.99 -10.88
C PHE A 141 11.72 26.06 -11.65
N LEU A 142 10.64 25.58 -11.03
CA LEU A 142 9.27 25.70 -11.53
C LEU A 142 8.47 26.70 -10.70
N VAL A 143 8.35 26.45 -9.39
CA VAL A 143 7.53 27.25 -8.49
C VAL A 143 7.95 27.04 -7.03
N VAL A 144 7.77 28.07 -6.20
CA VAL A 144 7.78 27.93 -4.74
C VAL A 144 6.35 27.95 -4.22
N ALA A 145 5.97 26.95 -3.43
CA ALA A 145 4.80 27.01 -2.58
C ALA A 145 5.20 27.43 -1.16
N LYS A 146 4.60 28.51 -0.66
CA LYS A 146 4.75 28.95 0.72
C LYS A 146 3.68 28.31 1.60
N VAL A 147 3.96 28.23 2.89
CA VAL A 147 3.00 27.73 3.87
C VAL A 147 1.92 28.79 4.10
N ASN A 148 0.77 28.59 3.45
CA ASN A 148 -0.37 29.50 3.56
C ASN A 148 -1.23 29.21 4.79
N GLN A 149 -1.27 27.96 5.24
CA GLN A 149 -2.07 27.51 6.37
C GLN A 149 -1.23 26.59 7.25
N ILE A 150 -1.11 26.95 8.52
CA ILE A 150 -0.57 26.09 9.56
C ILE A 150 -1.78 25.73 10.42
N PRO A 151 -2.31 24.49 10.33
CA PRO A 151 -3.35 24.09 11.25
C PRO A 151 -2.80 24.21 12.67
N SER A 152 -3.61 24.73 13.60
CA SER A 152 -3.32 24.61 15.04
C SER A 152 -2.96 23.16 15.29
N MET A 153 -1.79 22.89 15.90
CA MET A 153 -1.22 21.56 16.12
C MET A 153 -2.34 20.57 16.41
N ALA A 154 -2.73 19.81 15.37
CA ALA A 154 -3.94 19.03 15.46
C ALA A 154 -3.63 17.82 16.33
N ASP A 155 -4.35 17.66 17.42
CA ASP A 155 -4.19 16.48 18.31
C ASP A 155 -4.40 15.16 17.53
N ASN A 156 -5.10 15.23 16.40
CA ASN A 156 -5.27 14.10 15.52
C ASN A 156 -4.00 13.85 14.66
N LYS A 157 -3.33 12.73 14.93
CA LYS A 157 -2.17 12.24 14.14
C LYS A 157 -2.55 11.78 12.71
N THR A 158 -3.59 12.34 12.10
CA THR A 158 -4.17 11.88 10.82
C THR A 158 -3.24 12.12 9.64
N ILE A 159 -2.66 13.32 9.51
CA ILE A 159 -1.71 13.63 8.43
C ILE A 159 -0.46 12.76 8.56
N ALA A 160 0.06 12.60 9.78
CA ALA A 160 1.17 11.71 10.06
C ALA A 160 0.86 10.26 9.66
N ARG A 161 -0.37 9.78 9.91
CA ARG A 161 -0.81 8.45 9.48
C ARG A 161 -0.91 8.33 7.95
N LEU A 162 -1.41 9.34 7.26
CA LEU A 162 -1.47 9.34 5.79
C LEU A 162 -0.05 9.30 5.18
N ALA A 163 0.86 10.10 5.73
CA ALA A 163 2.26 10.11 5.34
C ALA A 163 2.94 8.75 5.57
N ALA A 164 2.74 8.16 6.76
CA ALA A 164 3.27 6.84 7.07
C ALA A 164 2.65 5.74 6.20
N LYS A 165 1.35 5.82 5.90
CA LYS A 165 0.69 4.87 4.98
C LYS A 165 1.28 4.98 3.56
N ALA A 166 1.54 6.19 3.07
CA ALA A 166 2.17 6.40 1.78
C ALA A 166 3.57 5.76 1.72
N LEU A 167 4.38 5.93 2.77
CA LEU A 167 5.69 5.27 2.89
C LEU A 167 5.58 3.75 2.93
N ILE A 168 4.66 3.20 3.72
CA ILE A 168 4.45 1.75 3.82
C ILE A 168 4.07 1.17 2.45
N LEU A 169 3.17 1.82 1.71
CA LEU A 169 2.80 1.41 0.36
C LEU A 169 3.99 1.47 -0.60
N GLU A 170 4.81 2.51 -0.51
CA GLU A 170 6.02 2.63 -1.33
C GLU A 170 7.03 1.51 -1.01
N LEU A 171 7.31 1.23 0.26
CA LEU A 171 8.19 0.13 0.67
C LEU A 171 7.68 -1.24 0.19
N GLN A 172 6.36 -1.44 0.17
CA GLN A 172 5.73 -2.65 -0.37
C GLN A 172 5.78 -2.75 -1.89
N HIS A 173 5.86 -1.63 -2.61
CA HIS A 173 5.87 -1.60 -4.07
C HIS A 173 7.29 -1.47 -4.66
N ALA A 174 8.25 -1.00 -3.86
CA ALA A 174 9.68 -1.00 -4.14
C ALA A 174 10.20 -2.41 -4.45
N LYS A 175 9.58 -3.44 -3.87
CA LYS A 175 9.73 -4.83 -4.30
C LYS A 175 8.33 -5.36 -4.57
N LEU A 176 7.95 -5.59 -5.84
CA LEU A 176 6.82 -6.50 -6.06
C LEU A 176 7.17 -7.80 -5.34
N PRO A 177 6.20 -8.47 -4.69
CA PRO A 177 6.47 -9.72 -4.04
C PRO A 177 7.18 -10.60 -5.07
N SER A 178 8.41 -10.99 -4.73
CA SER A 178 8.99 -12.20 -5.28
C SER A 178 7.89 -13.26 -5.24
N SER A 179 7.80 -14.08 -6.28
CA SER A 179 6.73 -15.07 -6.52
C SER A 179 6.69 -16.21 -5.48
N THR A 180 6.70 -15.86 -4.20
CA THR A 180 6.79 -16.70 -3.02
C THR A 180 5.52 -16.59 -2.15
N ALA A 181 4.69 -15.55 -2.34
CA ALA A 181 3.36 -15.48 -1.71
C ALA A 181 2.29 -16.08 -2.64
N ASN A 182 1.81 -17.28 -2.29
CA ASN A 182 0.81 -18.11 -2.96
C ASN A 182 1.25 -18.84 -4.24
N LYS A 183 2.18 -19.80 -4.10
CA LYS A 183 2.27 -20.94 -5.04
C LYS A 183 1.00 -21.79 -4.95
N ARG A 184 -0.01 -21.49 -5.76
CA ARG A 184 -0.80 -22.58 -6.34
C ARG A 184 0.19 -23.43 -7.15
N LYS A 185 0.32 -24.71 -6.82
CA LYS A 185 1.18 -25.66 -7.56
C LYS A 185 0.68 -25.76 -9.00
N THR A 186 1.18 -24.89 -9.88
CA THR A 186 1.09 -25.06 -11.33
C THR A 186 2.39 -25.72 -11.78
N GLY A 187 2.26 -26.85 -12.46
CA GLY A 187 3.33 -27.78 -12.81
C GLY A 187 4.16 -27.32 -14.01
N SER A 188 4.85 -26.19 -13.90
CA SER A 188 5.85 -25.78 -14.89
C SER A 188 7.26 -26.14 -14.41
N THR A 189 8.00 -26.85 -15.26
CA THR A 189 9.43 -27.24 -15.10
C THR A 189 10.39 -26.06 -14.91
N GLN A 190 9.95 -24.83 -15.13
CA GLN A 190 10.74 -23.60 -15.00
C GLN A 190 11.09 -23.23 -13.54
N ALA A 191 10.26 -23.63 -12.57
CA ALA A 191 10.53 -23.37 -11.15
C ALA A 191 11.80 -24.05 -10.62
N ARG A 192 12.30 -25.08 -11.33
CA ARG A 192 13.50 -25.83 -10.96
C ARG A 192 14.81 -25.09 -11.29
N PHE A 193 14.77 -24.14 -12.23
CA PHE A 193 15.98 -23.44 -12.71
C PHE A 193 16.21 -22.08 -12.02
N GLN A 194 15.19 -21.49 -11.39
CA GLN A 194 15.35 -20.20 -10.67
C GLN A 194 16.27 -20.30 -9.45
N ASN A 195 16.31 -21.46 -8.78
CA ASN A 195 17.15 -21.66 -7.60
C ASN A 195 18.63 -21.95 -7.94
N MET A 196 18.97 -22.13 -9.23
CA MET A 196 20.27 -22.66 -9.65
C MET A 196 21.26 -21.59 -10.14
N VAL A 197 20.83 -20.33 -10.32
CA VAL A 197 21.61 -19.29 -11.03
C VAL A 197 22.01 -18.10 -10.15
N VAL A 198 21.54 -18.02 -8.90
CA VAL A 198 21.89 -16.90 -8.00
C VAL A 198 23.05 -17.34 -7.11
N SER A 199 24.14 -16.57 -7.11
CA SER A 199 25.31 -16.80 -6.24
C SER A 199 24.91 -16.67 -4.77
N ASP A 200 25.63 -17.34 -3.87
CA ASP A 200 25.28 -17.34 -2.45
C ASP A 200 25.46 -15.96 -1.79
N GLU A 201 26.31 -15.12 -2.36
CA GLU A 201 26.53 -13.71 -1.96
C GLU A 201 25.34 -12.83 -2.33
N GLU A 202 24.86 -12.89 -3.59
CA GLU A 202 23.68 -12.15 -4.04
C GLU A 202 22.41 -12.60 -3.30
N LYS A 203 22.30 -13.89 -2.98
CA LYS A 203 21.21 -14.39 -2.13
C LYS A 203 21.24 -13.75 -0.75
N MET A 204 22.42 -13.65 -0.13
CA MET A 204 22.55 -13.14 1.23
C MET A 204 22.29 -11.62 1.32
N GLU A 205 22.73 -10.85 0.33
CA GLU A 205 22.47 -9.40 0.22
C GLU A 205 20.98 -9.10 -0.03
N VAL A 206 20.33 -9.87 -0.93
CA VAL A 206 18.89 -9.75 -1.18
C VAL A 206 18.07 -10.07 0.07
N ILE A 207 18.48 -11.08 0.85
CA ILE A 207 17.83 -11.45 2.12
C ILE A 207 18.00 -10.34 3.16
N SER A 208 19.19 -9.73 3.29
CA SER A 208 19.40 -8.62 4.23
C SER A 208 18.56 -7.39 3.89
N ASP A 209 18.43 -7.05 2.62
CA ASP A 209 17.63 -5.91 2.18
C ASP A 209 16.12 -6.13 2.32
N GLU A 210 15.67 -7.38 2.22
CA GLU A 210 14.27 -7.74 2.48
C GLU A 210 13.93 -7.62 3.97
N GLU A 211 14.80 -8.13 4.84
CA GLU A 211 14.58 -8.03 6.29
C GLU A 211 14.66 -6.58 6.79
N THR A 212 15.55 -5.75 6.26
CA THR A 212 15.59 -4.31 6.63
C THR A 212 14.32 -3.58 6.19
N THR A 213 13.83 -3.82 4.97
CA THR A 213 12.58 -3.21 4.47
C THR A 213 11.37 -3.65 5.31
N LYS A 214 11.30 -4.94 5.64
CA LYS A 214 10.25 -5.51 6.49
C LYS A 214 10.27 -4.92 7.89
N GLN A 215 11.45 -4.77 8.50
CA GLN A 215 11.63 -4.11 9.79
C GLN A 215 11.16 -2.65 9.75
N GLN A 216 11.51 -1.90 8.71
CA GLN A 216 11.03 -0.52 8.52
C GLN A 216 9.50 -0.43 8.41
N ILE A 217 8.86 -1.36 7.68
CA ILE A 217 7.39 -1.41 7.58
C ILE A 217 6.76 -1.67 8.96
N ILE A 218 7.32 -2.62 9.73
CA ILE A 218 6.84 -2.93 11.08
C ILE A 218 7.00 -1.72 12.00
N GLU A 219 8.15 -1.06 11.97
CA GLU A 219 8.42 0.14 12.78
C GLU A 219 7.42 1.26 12.48
N LEU A 220 7.21 1.60 11.20
CA LEU A 220 6.24 2.61 10.78
C LEU A 220 4.81 2.21 11.18
N SER A 221 4.46 0.94 11.01
CA SER A 221 3.16 0.39 11.37
C SER A 221 2.86 0.54 12.87
N LEU A 222 3.83 0.17 13.73
CA LEU A 222 3.72 0.27 15.18
C LEU A 222 3.71 1.74 15.64
N LYS A 223 4.61 2.58 15.10
CA LYS A 223 4.74 4.00 15.46
C LYS A 223 3.46 4.79 15.19
N TYR A 224 2.78 4.50 14.08
CA TYR A 224 1.60 5.25 13.63
C TYR A 224 0.27 4.51 13.82
N ASN A 225 0.29 3.27 14.34
CA ASN A 225 -0.88 2.38 14.49
C ASN A 225 -1.61 2.15 13.16
N ILE A 226 -0.90 1.70 12.13
CA ILE A 226 -1.42 1.45 10.79
C ILE A 226 -1.25 -0.02 10.46
N LEU A 227 -2.29 -0.70 9.97
CA LEU A 227 -2.17 -2.09 9.50
C LEU A 227 -1.20 -2.19 8.32
N SER A 228 -0.35 -3.21 8.35
CA SER A 228 0.55 -3.58 7.26
C SER A 228 0.48 -5.09 7.02
N PRO A 229 0.99 -5.62 5.90
CA PRO A 229 1.11 -7.06 5.66
C PRO A 229 1.91 -7.81 6.73
N HIS A 230 2.71 -7.11 7.53
CA HIS A 230 3.56 -7.69 8.58
C HIS A 230 3.05 -7.44 10.00
N THR A 231 1.89 -6.79 10.16
CA THR A 231 1.33 -6.43 11.47
C THR A 231 -0.17 -6.69 11.52
N ALA A 232 -0.69 -7.04 12.70
CA ALA A 232 -2.11 -7.30 12.92
C ALA A 232 -2.55 -6.68 14.25
N PHE A 233 -3.80 -6.23 14.32
CA PHE A 233 -4.43 -5.87 15.58
C PHE A 233 -5.06 -7.10 16.21
N ILE A 234 -4.67 -7.41 17.44
CA ILE A 234 -5.21 -8.53 18.21
C ILE A 234 -5.97 -7.94 19.39
N GLY A 235 -7.28 -8.20 19.45
CA GLY A 235 -8.10 -7.87 20.61
C GLY A 235 -7.84 -8.90 21.71
N ILE A 236 -7.34 -8.47 22.86
CA ILE A 236 -7.21 -9.31 24.06
C ILE A 236 -8.25 -8.84 25.07
N GLU A 237 -9.20 -9.73 25.39
CA GLU A 237 -10.14 -9.49 26.47
C GLU A 237 -9.41 -9.58 27.82
N LYS A 238 -9.41 -8.49 28.58
CA LYS A 238 -8.86 -8.50 29.94
C LYS A 238 -9.90 -9.05 30.89
N GLN A 239 -9.76 -10.31 31.29
CA GLN A 239 -10.54 -10.86 32.38
C GLN A 239 -10.05 -10.27 33.71
N THR A 240 -10.93 -9.58 34.44
CA THR A 240 -10.63 -9.01 35.77
C THR A 240 -10.64 -10.06 36.89
N ASN A 241 -10.94 -11.32 36.58
CA ASN A 241 -10.96 -12.39 37.56
C ASN A 241 -9.58 -13.05 37.60
N ALA A 242 -8.69 -12.51 38.45
CA ALA A 242 -7.64 -13.35 39.03
C ALA A 242 -8.33 -14.57 39.67
N SER A 243 -7.79 -15.75 39.43
CA SER A 243 -8.28 -17.05 39.92
C SER A 243 -8.77 -16.97 41.37
N ASN A 244 -10.06 -16.75 41.56
CA ASN A 244 -10.72 -16.98 42.84
C ASN A 244 -11.21 -18.41 42.80
N ALA A 245 -10.78 -19.18 43.79
CA ALA A 245 -11.02 -20.60 43.98
C ALA A 245 -12.51 -20.97 44.22
N ASP A 246 -13.44 -20.11 43.82
CA ASP A 246 -14.86 -20.26 44.07
C ASP A 246 -15.64 -20.31 42.76
N MET A 247 -16.34 -21.42 42.54
CA MET A 247 -17.12 -21.67 41.33
C MET A 247 -18.37 -20.82 41.37
N MET A 248 -18.42 -19.80 40.52
CA MET A 248 -19.65 -19.01 40.31
C MET A 248 -20.31 -19.38 39.00
N LEU A 249 -21.61 -19.70 39.06
CA LEU A 249 -22.44 -19.87 37.87
C LEU A 249 -22.56 -18.53 37.15
N ARG A 250 -22.25 -18.50 35.86
CA ARG A 250 -22.46 -17.32 34.99
C ARG A 250 -23.28 -17.72 33.78
N GLU A 251 -24.32 -16.96 33.50
CA GLU A 251 -25.05 -17.06 32.24
C GLU A 251 -24.18 -16.47 31.13
N VAL A 252 -23.76 -17.32 30.21
CA VAL A 252 -23.07 -16.90 28.99
C VAL A 252 -24.15 -16.67 27.94
N PRO A 253 -24.41 -15.42 27.52
CA PRO A 253 -25.37 -15.16 26.46
C PRO A 253 -24.86 -15.81 25.18
N ILE A 254 -25.65 -16.74 24.64
CA ILE A 254 -25.36 -17.43 23.40
C ILE A 254 -26.00 -16.58 22.30
N GLU A 255 -25.20 -16.09 21.35
CA GLU A 255 -25.77 -15.47 20.14
C GLU A 255 -26.40 -16.58 19.28
N ILE A 256 -27.73 -16.62 19.26
CA ILE A 256 -28.50 -17.52 18.41
C ILE A 256 -28.72 -16.78 17.08
N SER A 257 -28.32 -17.42 15.97
CA SER A 257 -28.57 -16.89 14.63
C SER A 257 -30.05 -16.60 14.42
N ALA A 258 -30.39 -15.56 13.66
CA ALA A 258 -31.77 -15.19 13.38
C ALA A 258 -32.60 -16.36 12.82
N ASP A 259 -31.96 -17.24 12.05
CA ASP A 259 -32.59 -18.41 11.46
C ASP A 259 -32.97 -19.48 12.49
N ASP A 260 -32.27 -19.56 13.63
CA ASP A 260 -32.46 -20.59 14.66
C ASP A 260 -33.37 -20.14 15.82
N GLN A 261 -33.87 -18.90 15.80
CA GLN A 261 -34.71 -18.35 16.87
C GLN A 261 -36.01 -19.13 17.07
N HIS A 262 -36.55 -19.73 16.01
CA HIS A 262 -37.78 -20.52 16.03
C HIS A 262 -37.66 -21.82 16.83
N LEU A 263 -36.44 -22.35 17.02
CA LEU A 263 -36.19 -23.57 17.79
C LEU A 263 -36.35 -23.36 19.30
N PHE A 264 -36.37 -22.11 19.76
CA PHE A 264 -36.41 -21.75 21.18
C PHE A 264 -37.67 -20.98 21.59
N THR A 265 -38.59 -20.73 20.65
CA THR A 265 -39.92 -20.19 20.96
C THR A 265 -40.93 -21.32 21.17
N PRO A 266 -41.57 -21.45 22.34
CA PRO A 266 -42.56 -22.49 22.56
C PRO A 266 -43.83 -22.19 21.75
N SER A 267 -44.14 -23.03 20.75
CA SER A 267 -45.38 -22.98 20.00
C SER A 267 -46.58 -23.27 20.93
N ARG A 268 -47.43 -22.27 21.19
CA ARG A 268 -48.73 -22.47 21.85
C ARG A 268 -49.63 -23.29 20.93
N LEU A 269 -49.72 -24.61 21.16
CA LEU A 269 -50.83 -25.41 20.63
C LEU A 269 -52.13 -24.97 21.32
N HIS A 270 -53.03 -24.33 20.59
CA HIS A 270 -54.41 -24.13 21.03
C HIS A 270 -55.21 -25.42 20.80
N PHE A 271 -55.61 -26.08 21.89
CA PHE A 271 -56.60 -27.16 21.88
C PHE A 271 -58.00 -26.54 22.00
N LEU A 272 -58.86 -26.76 21.02
CA LEU A 272 -60.30 -26.45 21.09
C LEU A 272 -61.02 -27.62 21.76
N GLY A 273 -61.26 -27.52 23.07
CA GLY A 273 -62.12 -28.42 23.84
C GLY A 273 -63.42 -27.70 24.22
N GLY A 274 -64.55 -28.22 23.76
CA GLY A 274 -65.87 -27.62 23.96
C GLY A 274 -66.50 -27.88 25.33
N GLY A 275 -67.31 -26.92 25.76
CA GLY A 275 -68.53 -27.11 26.54
C GLY A 275 -68.39 -27.36 28.05
N ALA A 276 -68.75 -26.38 28.87
CA ALA A 276 -70.09 -26.31 29.50
C ALA A 276 -70.15 -25.11 30.45
N VAL A 277 -71.23 -24.35 30.32
CA VAL A 277 -71.58 -23.20 31.14
C VAL A 277 -72.23 -23.71 32.43
N HIS A 278 -71.83 -23.18 33.59
CA HIS A 278 -72.72 -23.18 34.75
C HIS A 278 -72.66 -21.83 35.48
N HIS A 279 -73.81 -21.15 35.47
CA HIS A 279 -74.14 -19.97 36.26
C HIS A 279 -74.25 -20.31 37.74
N SER A 280 -73.79 -19.39 38.61
CA SER A 280 -74.56 -18.70 39.67
C SER A 280 -73.57 -17.97 40.58
N ALA A 281 -73.50 -16.63 40.56
CA ALA A 281 -74.34 -15.68 41.30
C ALA A 281 -73.95 -15.57 42.79
N GLY A 282 -73.72 -14.33 43.23
CA GLY A 282 -73.88 -13.98 44.64
C GLY A 282 -72.83 -13.02 45.20
N ILE A 283 -73.13 -11.73 45.03
CA ILE A 283 -72.72 -10.55 45.83
C ILE A 283 -71.25 -10.11 45.70
#